data_AF-A0A875S8S1-F1
#
_entry.id   AF-A0A875S8S1-F1
#
_cell.length_a   1.000
_cell.length_b   1.000
_cell.length_c   1.000
_cell.angle_alpha   90.00
_cell.angle_beta   90.00
_cell.angle_gamma   90.00
#
_symmetry.space_group_name_H-M   'P 1'
#
loop_
_entity.id
_entity.type
_entity.pdbx_description
1 polymer ?
#
loop_
_entity_poly.entity_id
_entity_poly.type
_entity_poly.pdbx_seq_one_letter_code
_entity_poly.pdbx_strand_id
1 'polypeptide(L)'
;MIVPLSVKLFNYYIQTRYLSPKVLRHFIETPVRDVSIKVPSHYECPNFRFPDIVKAIEIQLEGRLRTKEQVTLRFGLEFQQGAQEEFDEDLYNNNSLFVRMLLSDQDAIYVDGARNYAELYYTLQSVESNDLPFFATQLLTEYCFREELIHYSEDSFIKVLYDNDTNFSFIHADFVENDQIRRLMNDFPVNITLKFALLGCGLFEWDIDDAMVEIMPYMNELSNLFHFEVQTECIELSSKPDSEEYVDEKFPKTLTDLPGLAKFYKDSLNDDSNTIHLVLYPFALAGDSIINKTVDLKEIYSPTENTFLKLQDWGSIYFSHSPKIDSSHFTADKLHDCMWSFTEATMDFLNFPNDNMAPILRMEMFERIITINYLFYYSDLLFTVEKWIDENSSTYINGKLVDAVIKTLELRGSVLDDLSNGRAKESVKHCQKMIRILTSALSDLGIFEKSKEVLSEYVSQVSAQKKA
;
A
#
# COMPACT_ATOMS: atom_id res chain seq x y z
N MET A 1 -0.46 -50.85 8.78
CA MET A 1 -1.31 -51.05 7.59
C MET A 1 -0.37 -51.13 6.38
N ILE A 2 -0.44 -52.17 5.55
CA ILE A 2 0.47 -52.34 4.40
C ILE A 2 -0.05 -51.48 3.24
N VAL A 3 0.68 -50.42 2.89
CA VAL A 3 0.36 -49.56 1.75
C VAL A 3 0.57 -50.34 0.45
N PRO A 4 -0.42 -50.40 -0.46
CA PRO A 4 -0.26 -51.13 -1.72
C PRO A 4 0.90 -50.58 -2.56
N LEU A 5 1.69 -51.47 -3.16
CA LEU A 5 2.84 -51.09 -4.00
C LEU A 5 2.44 -50.17 -5.17
N SER A 6 1.22 -50.32 -5.70
CA SER A 6 0.67 -49.46 -6.74
C SER A 6 0.51 -48.01 -6.28
N VAL A 7 0.11 -47.77 -5.03
CA VAL A 7 0.00 -46.42 -4.45
C VAL A 7 1.38 -45.81 -4.28
N LYS A 8 2.34 -46.59 -3.78
CA LYS A 8 3.73 -46.12 -3.63
C LYS A 8 4.37 -45.75 -4.96
N LEU A 9 4.20 -46.59 -5.99
CA LEU A 9 4.70 -46.32 -7.34
C LEU A 9 4.01 -45.12 -7.99
N PHE A 10 2.70 -44.99 -7.82
CA PHE A 10 1.94 -43.84 -8.31
C PHE A 10 2.42 -42.54 -7.64
N ASN A 11 2.50 -42.50 -6.31
CA ASN A 11 2.97 -41.33 -5.57
C ASN A 11 4.42 -40.99 -5.95
N TYR A 12 5.29 -41.99 -6.07
CA TYR A 12 6.65 -41.80 -6.54
C TYR A 12 6.69 -41.18 -7.94
N TYR A 13 5.87 -41.65 -8.88
CA TYR A 13 5.77 -41.07 -10.22
C TYR A 13 5.28 -39.62 -10.20
N ILE A 14 4.22 -39.33 -9.42
CA ILE A 14 3.69 -37.97 -9.29
C ILE A 14 4.72 -37.02 -8.67
N GLN A 15 5.35 -37.42 -7.58
CA GLN A 15 6.40 -36.63 -6.92
C GLN A 15 7.61 -36.44 -7.84
N THR A 16 8.06 -37.45 -8.56
CA THR A 16 9.24 -37.29 -9.42
C THR A 16 8.96 -36.49 -10.69
N ARG A 17 7.74 -36.55 -11.23
CA ARG A 17 7.42 -35.97 -12.53
C ARG A 17 6.70 -34.62 -12.47
N TYR A 18 5.85 -34.40 -11.48
CA TYR A 18 4.94 -33.25 -11.44
C TYR A 18 5.07 -32.41 -10.16
N LEU A 19 5.32 -33.05 -9.01
CA LEU A 19 5.44 -32.41 -7.70
C LEU A 19 6.80 -32.72 -7.07
N SER A 20 7.87 -32.35 -7.77
CA SER A 20 9.23 -32.60 -7.27
C SER A 20 9.43 -31.90 -5.94
N PRO A 21 9.77 -32.62 -4.85
CA PRO A 21 10.03 -31.98 -3.55
C PRO A 21 11.10 -30.91 -3.65
N LYS A 22 12.13 -31.12 -4.49
CA LYS A 22 13.18 -30.11 -4.73
C LYS A 22 12.65 -28.82 -5.36
N VAL A 23 11.67 -28.92 -6.25
CA VAL A 23 11.07 -27.76 -6.92
C VAL A 23 10.15 -27.02 -5.97
N LEU A 24 9.28 -27.73 -5.26
CA LEU A 24 8.42 -27.12 -4.23
C LEU A 24 9.28 -26.40 -3.19
N ARG A 25 10.30 -27.10 -2.68
CA ARG A 25 11.21 -26.57 -1.67
C ARG A 25 11.95 -25.32 -2.14
N HIS A 26 12.36 -25.27 -3.41
CA HIS A 26 12.97 -24.08 -3.97
C HIS A 26 12.05 -22.85 -3.86
N PHE A 27 10.77 -22.97 -4.22
CA PHE A 27 9.83 -21.85 -4.14
C PHE A 27 9.42 -21.51 -2.70
N ILE A 28 9.41 -22.50 -1.79
CA ILE A 28 9.16 -22.30 -0.36
C ILE A 28 10.30 -21.54 0.32
N GLU A 29 11.55 -21.94 0.04
CA GLU A 29 12.74 -21.38 0.70
C GLU A 29 13.24 -20.09 0.03
N THR A 30 12.86 -19.83 -1.22
CA THR A 30 13.30 -18.65 -1.97
C THR A 30 12.16 -17.96 -2.74
N PRO A 31 11.10 -17.49 -2.06
CA PRO A 31 9.87 -17.00 -2.70
C PRO A 31 10.07 -15.80 -3.63
N VAL A 32 11.11 -14.99 -3.38
CA VAL A 32 11.34 -13.73 -4.11
C VAL A 32 12.74 -13.60 -4.73
N ARG A 33 13.57 -14.64 -4.66
CA ARG A 33 14.98 -14.56 -5.09
C ARG A 33 15.15 -14.31 -6.59
N ASP A 34 14.21 -14.82 -7.37
CA ASP A 34 14.09 -14.67 -8.83
C ASP A 34 13.20 -13.48 -9.24
N VAL A 35 12.65 -12.73 -8.28
CA VAL A 35 11.85 -11.54 -8.56
C VAL A 35 12.75 -10.39 -8.98
N SER A 36 12.39 -9.76 -10.10
CA SER A 36 12.97 -8.51 -10.56
C SER A 36 11.87 -7.48 -10.72
N ILE A 37 12.03 -6.35 -10.05
CA ILE A 37 11.17 -5.18 -10.15
C ILE A 37 11.91 -4.13 -10.97
N LYS A 38 11.21 -3.52 -11.90
CA LYS A 38 11.69 -2.38 -12.67
C LYS A 38 10.69 -1.24 -12.62
N VAL A 39 11.13 -0.10 -12.10
CA VAL A 39 10.29 1.10 -12.04
C VAL A 39 10.63 2.02 -13.21
N PRO A 40 9.65 2.43 -14.03
CA PRO A 40 9.89 3.36 -15.12
C PRO A 40 10.25 4.74 -14.55
N SER A 41 11.32 5.34 -15.06
CA SER A 41 11.77 6.65 -14.59
C SER A 41 12.44 7.44 -15.71
N HIS A 42 12.13 8.72 -15.80
CA HIS A 42 12.69 9.62 -16.80
C HIS A 42 13.58 10.66 -16.13
N TYR A 43 14.56 11.18 -16.87
CA TYR A 43 15.38 12.28 -16.38
C TYR A 43 15.72 13.29 -17.45
N GLU A 44 15.92 14.52 -17.01
CA GLU A 44 16.42 15.60 -17.85
C GLU A 44 17.58 16.32 -17.16
N CYS A 45 18.66 16.56 -17.91
CA CYS A 45 19.77 17.43 -17.49
C CYS A 45 19.88 18.59 -18.49
N PRO A 46 19.16 19.72 -18.30
CA PRO A 46 19.14 20.80 -19.29
C PRO A 46 20.49 21.51 -19.45
N ASN A 47 21.29 21.59 -18.37
CA ASN A 47 22.55 22.33 -18.38
C ASN A 47 23.72 21.55 -19.02
N PHE A 48 23.72 20.22 -18.92
CA PHE A 48 24.83 19.37 -19.33
C PHE A 48 24.34 18.02 -19.87
N ARG A 49 25.11 17.44 -20.79
CA ARG A 49 24.90 16.06 -21.25
C ARG A 49 25.89 15.14 -20.56
N PHE A 50 25.39 14.20 -19.78
CA PHE A 50 26.19 13.18 -19.12
C PHE A 50 25.95 11.82 -19.81
N PRO A 51 26.85 11.36 -20.68
CA PRO A 51 26.62 10.17 -21.50
C PRO A 51 26.57 8.86 -20.69
N ASP A 52 27.10 8.85 -19.47
CA ASP A 52 27.26 7.69 -18.60
C ASP A 52 26.45 7.79 -17.29
N ILE A 53 25.68 8.86 -17.09
CA ILE A 53 24.96 9.11 -15.82
C ILE A 53 24.02 7.96 -15.45
N VAL A 54 23.27 7.43 -16.42
CA VAL A 54 22.34 6.31 -16.21
C VAL A 54 23.07 5.12 -15.63
N LYS A 55 24.16 4.71 -16.30
CA LYS A 55 24.96 3.56 -15.87
C LYS A 55 25.63 3.81 -14.51
N ALA A 56 26.09 5.03 -14.26
CA ALA A 56 26.69 5.39 -12.98
C ALA A 56 25.66 5.30 -11.84
N ILE A 57 24.44 5.79 -12.05
CA ILE A 57 23.33 5.70 -11.09
C ILE A 57 22.93 4.25 -10.87
N GLU A 58 22.81 3.43 -11.93
CA GLU A 58 22.49 2.00 -11.80
C GLU A 58 23.51 1.25 -10.94
N ILE A 59 24.81 1.49 -11.16
CA ILE A 59 25.89 0.87 -10.38
C ILE A 59 25.81 1.31 -8.90
N GLN A 60 25.60 2.60 -8.64
CA GLN A 60 25.47 3.13 -7.29
C GLN A 60 24.22 2.58 -6.59
N LEU A 61 23.10 2.51 -7.31
CA LEU A 61 21.84 1.96 -6.84
C LEU A 61 22.01 0.48 -6.47
N GLU A 62 22.55 -0.36 -7.36
CA GLU A 62 22.77 -1.78 -7.08
C GLU A 62 23.70 -1.99 -5.88
N GLY A 63 24.80 -1.22 -5.80
CA GLY A 63 25.72 -1.27 -4.68
C GLY A 63 25.04 -0.90 -3.36
N ARG A 64 24.22 0.15 -3.37
CA ARG A 64 23.51 0.64 -2.20
C ARG A 64 22.41 -0.31 -1.72
N LEU A 65 21.58 -0.80 -2.64
CA LEU A 65 20.50 -1.76 -2.34
C LEU A 65 21.04 -3.03 -1.68
N ARG A 66 22.23 -3.50 -2.08
CA ARG A 66 22.87 -4.69 -1.49
C ARG A 66 23.54 -4.43 -0.14
N THR A 67 24.19 -3.29 0.02
CA THR A 67 25.09 -3.06 1.17
C THR A 67 24.44 -2.30 2.30
N LYS A 68 23.57 -1.33 1.99
CA LYS A 68 22.92 -0.46 2.96
C LYS A 68 21.49 -0.91 3.24
N GLU A 69 20.68 -1.07 2.19
CA GLU A 69 19.25 -1.36 2.33
C GLU A 69 18.97 -2.87 2.46
N GLN A 70 19.96 -3.73 2.18
CA GLN A 70 19.88 -5.20 2.27
C GLN A 70 18.65 -5.78 1.56
N VAL A 71 18.36 -5.27 0.36
CA VAL A 71 17.22 -5.69 -0.44
C VAL A 71 17.46 -7.09 -1.02
N THR A 72 16.52 -8.00 -0.77
CA THR A 72 16.66 -9.43 -1.13
C THR A 72 16.32 -9.72 -2.60
N LEU A 73 15.45 -8.90 -3.21
CA LEU A 73 15.04 -9.03 -4.61
C LEU A 73 15.87 -8.13 -5.54
N ARG A 74 15.70 -8.27 -6.85
CA ARG A 74 16.35 -7.37 -7.82
C ARG A 74 15.47 -6.15 -8.06
N PHE A 75 15.74 -5.06 -7.35
CA PHE A 75 15.11 -3.77 -7.62
C PHE A 75 15.97 -2.95 -8.57
N GLY A 76 15.37 -2.39 -9.62
CA GLY A 76 16.05 -1.54 -10.58
C GLY A 76 15.13 -0.46 -11.13
N LEU A 77 15.72 0.51 -11.80
CA LEU A 77 15.02 1.61 -12.47
C LEU A 77 15.25 1.50 -13.97
N GLU A 78 14.22 1.72 -14.77
CA GLU A 78 14.38 1.98 -16.20
C GLU A 78 14.59 3.48 -16.39
N PHE A 79 15.79 3.95 -16.04
CA PHE A 79 16.14 5.37 -16.01
C PHE A 79 16.53 5.87 -17.41
N GLN A 80 15.61 6.55 -18.08
CA GLN A 80 15.75 6.96 -19.48
C GLN A 80 15.77 8.49 -19.62
N GLN A 81 16.49 9.00 -20.61
CA GLN A 81 16.48 10.43 -20.88
C GLN A 81 15.08 10.84 -21.40
N GLY A 82 14.52 11.90 -20.82
CA GLY A 82 13.28 12.53 -21.23
C GLY A 82 13.45 14.03 -21.44
N ALA A 83 12.33 14.71 -21.68
CA ALA A 83 12.23 16.15 -21.87
C ALA A 83 11.13 16.72 -20.97
N GLN A 84 11.39 17.87 -20.35
CA GLN A 84 10.41 18.51 -19.46
C GLN A 84 9.12 18.84 -20.20
N GLU A 85 9.20 19.28 -21.46
CA GLU A 85 8.01 19.63 -22.24
C GLU A 85 7.08 18.43 -22.46
N GLU A 86 7.63 17.24 -22.67
CA GLU A 86 6.85 16.01 -22.83
C GLU A 86 6.19 15.57 -21.50
N PHE A 87 6.84 15.83 -20.37
CA PHE A 87 6.26 15.60 -19.05
C PHE A 87 5.11 16.56 -18.75
N ASP A 88 5.26 17.83 -19.09
CA ASP A 88 4.21 18.84 -18.87
C ASP A 88 3.00 18.67 -19.81
N GLU A 89 3.18 17.96 -20.94
CA GLU A 89 2.11 17.56 -21.85
C GLU A 89 1.49 16.18 -21.51
N ASP A 90 1.85 15.59 -20.35
CA ASP A 90 1.39 14.27 -19.89
C ASP A 90 1.64 13.14 -20.93
N LEU A 91 2.77 13.20 -21.66
CA LEU A 91 3.11 12.21 -22.69
C LEU A 91 3.80 10.96 -22.12
N TYR A 92 4.31 11.05 -20.89
CA TYR A 92 4.86 9.89 -20.18
C TYR A 92 3.76 9.08 -19.51
N ASN A 93 4.04 7.80 -19.24
CA ASN A 93 3.10 6.97 -18.49
C ASN A 93 2.91 7.57 -17.08
N ASN A 94 1.65 7.69 -16.64
CA ASN A 94 1.22 8.21 -15.34
C ASN A 94 1.83 7.50 -14.13
N ASN A 95 2.55 6.40 -14.33
CA ASN A 95 3.26 5.66 -13.28
C ASN A 95 4.78 5.88 -13.33
N SER A 96 5.28 6.85 -14.11
CA SER A 96 6.71 7.10 -14.25
C SER A 96 7.13 8.31 -13.43
N LEU A 97 8.22 8.17 -12.68
CA LEU A 97 8.86 9.30 -12.00
C LEU A 97 9.69 10.11 -13.00
N PHE A 98 9.52 11.44 -13.02
CA PHE A 98 10.37 12.35 -13.78
C PHE A 98 11.35 13.08 -12.85
N VAL A 99 12.65 12.99 -13.14
CA VAL A 99 13.72 13.60 -12.35
C VAL A 99 14.43 14.68 -13.16
N ARG A 100 14.31 15.93 -12.72
CA ARG A 100 15.03 17.04 -13.34
C ARG A 100 16.30 17.37 -12.58
N MET A 101 17.45 17.28 -13.25
CA MET A 101 18.75 17.57 -12.65
C MET A 101 19.20 18.98 -13.05
N LEU A 102 19.20 19.92 -12.11
CA LEU A 102 19.43 21.34 -12.36
C LEU A 102 20.75 21.83 -11.79
N LEU A 103 21.51 22.59 -12.57
CA LEU A 103 22.69 23.30 -12.06
C LEU A 103 22.26 24.40 -11.08
N SER A 104 22.88 24.41 -9.90
CA SER A 104 22.59 25.35 -8.81
C SER A 104 23.87 25.77 -8.08
N ASP A 105 23.73 26.76 -7.20
CA ASP A 105 24.79 27.21 -6.29
C ASP A 105 24.94 26.27 -5.08
N GLN A 106 23.97 25.39 -4.83
CA GLN A 106 23.96 24.42 -3.73
C GLN A 106 23.33 23.10 -4.17
N ASP A 107 23.82 21.99 -3.61
CA ASP A 107 23.19 20.69 -3.78
C ASP A 107 21.91 20.62 -2.94
N ALA A 108 20.79 20.23 -3.54
CA ALA A 108 19.50 20.12 -2.86
C ALA A 108 18.59 19.12 -3.56
N ILE A 109 17.62 18.60 -2.81
CA ILE A 109 16.60 17.66 -3.29
C ILE A 109 15.23 18.28 -3.06
N TYR A 110 14.38 18.22 -4.08
CA TYR A 110 12.96 18.53 -3.99
C TYR A 110 12.15 17.38 -4.59
N VAL A 111 11.06 17.02 -3.94
CA VAL A 111 10.12 16.01 -4.43
C VAL A 111 8.72 16.61 -4.34
N ASP A 112 7.98 16.52 -5.44
CA ASP A 112 6.60 16.98 -5.51
C ASP A 112 5.66 15.86 -5.05
N GLY A 113 4.86 16.13 -4.02
CA GLY A 113 3.86 15.18 -3.51
C GLY A 113 2.57 15.15 -4.33
N ALA A 114 2.38 16.09 -5.26
CA ALA A 114 1.20 16.17 -6.12
C ALA A 114 1.45 15.61 -7.53
N ARG A 115 2.68 15.73 -8.04
CA ARG A 115 3.10 15.24 -9.36
C ARG A 115 4.17 14.16 -9.23
N ASN A 116 4.30 13.30 -10.23
CA ASN A 116 5.38 12.30 -10.29
C ASN A 116 6.73 12.94 -10.63
N TYR A 117 7.16 13.92 -9.83
CA TYR A 117 8.21 14.85 -10.19
C TYR A 117 9.19 15.04 -9.04
N ALA A 118 10.47 15.07 -9.36
CA ALA A 118 11.52 15.41 -8.43
C ALA A 118 12.60 16.26 -9.09
N GLU A 119 13.25 17.11 -8.30
CA GLU A 119 14.39 17.90 -8.74
C GLU A 119 15.62 17.57 -7.91
N LEU A 120 16.72 17.38 -8.62
CA LEU A 120 18.05 17.27 -8.06
C LEU A 120 18.85 18.51 -8.46
N TYR A 121 19.06 19.41 -7.51
CA TYR A 121 19.95 20.54 -7.67
C TYR A 121 21.38 20.08 -7.41
N TYR A 122 22.31 20.37 -8.32
CA TYR A 122 23.71 20.01 -8.20
C TYR A 122 24.64 21.17 -8.52
N THR A 123 25.83 21.17 -7.92
CA THR A 123 26.90 22.14 -8.22
C THR A 123 27.90 21.60 -9.25
N LEU A 124 28.69 22.49 -9.87
CA LEU A 124 29.83 22.07 -10.69
C LEU A 124 30.86 21.25 -9.91
N GLN A 125 31.04 21.55 -8.62
CA GLN A 125 31.95 20.81 -7.75
C GLN A 125 31.50 19.35 -7.57
N SER A 126 30.19 19.12 -7.48
CA SER A 126 29.58 17.79 -7.39
C SER A 126 29.79 16.98 -8.67
N VAL A 127 29.80 17.64 -9.83
CA VAL A 127 30.17 17.02 -11.11
C VAL A 127 31.65 16.69 -11.14
N GLU A 128 32.53 17.62 -10.77
CA GLU A 128 33.99 17.41 -10.75
C GLU A 128 34.41 16.28 -9.80
N SER A 129 33.70 16.14 -8.68
CA SER A 129 33.96 15.13 -7.64
C SER A 129 33.30 13.78 -7.95
N ASN A 130 32.49 13.69 -9.02
CA ASN A 130 31.70 12.52 -9.41
C ASN A 130 30.65 12.10 -8.36
N ASP A 131 30.08 13.07 -7.65
CA ASP A 131 29.06 12.87 -6.62
C ASP A 131 27.63 12.92 -7.18
N LEU A 132 27.44 13.46 -8.39
CA LEU A 132 26.11 13.55 -9.01
C LEU A 132 25.37 12.19 -9.09
N PRO A 133 26.00 11.07 -9.51
CA PRO A 133 25.33 9.76 -9.47
C PRO A 133 24.93 9.35 -8.05
N PHE A 134 25.74 9.69 -7.04
CA PHE A 134 25.43 9.39 -5.65
C PHE A 134 24.21 10.17 -5.17
N PHE A 135 24.12 11.48 -5.46
CA PHE A 135 22.96 12.29 -5.07
C PHE A 135 21.68 11.87 -5.80
N ALA A 136 21.77 11.47 -7.07
CA ALA A 136 20.63 10.92 -7.80
C ALA A 136 20.16 9.59 -7.18
N THR A 137 21.09 8.67 -6.86
CA THR A 137 20.72 7.45 -6.12
C THR A 137 20.13 7.77 -4.75
N GLN A 138 20.62 8.79 -4.05
CA GLN A 138 20.09 9.22 -2.75
C GLN A 138 18.65 9.75 -2.89
N LEU A 139 18.38 10.64 -3.85
CA LEU A 139 17.03 11.09 -4.18
C LEU A 139 16.08 9.89 -4.34
N LEU A 140 16.46 8.94 -5.19
CA LEU A 140 15.62 7.80 -5.53
C LEU A 140 15.37 6.88 -4.33
N THR A 141 16.42 6.54 -3.57
CA THR A 141 16.34 5.55 -2.49
C THR A 141 15.88 6.10 -1.14
N GLU A 142 16.15 7.37 -0.83
CA GLU A 142 15.85 7.97 0.48
C GLU A 142 14.63 8.88 0.46
N TYR A 143 14.24 9.42 -0.69
CA TYR A 143 13.17 10.41 -0.80
C TYR A 143 12.00 9.98 -1.70
N CYS A 144 12.24 9.10 -2.68
CA CYS A 144 11.19 8.66 -3.60
C CYS A 144 10.63 7.27 -3.30
N PHE A 145 11.48 6.29 -3.03
CA PHE A 145 11.08 4.87 -2.89
C PHE A 145 11.47 4.29 -1.53
N ARG A 146 11.68 5.13 -0.52
CA ARG A 146 12.24 4.68 0.75
C ARG A 146 11.30 3.70 1.45
N GLU A 147 10.03 4.06 1.56
CA GLU A 147 9.06 3.23 2.26
C GLU A 147 8.84 1.91 1.51
N GLU A 148 8.80 1.93 0.17
CA GLU A 148 8.75 0.70 -0.64
C GLU A 148 9.95 -0.24 -0.38
N LEU A 149 11.17 0.31 -0.38
CA LEU A 149 12.38 -0.50 -0.24
C LEU A 149 12.49 -1.17 1.14
N ILE A 150 11.93 -0.58 2.20
CA ILE A 150 11.91 -1.18 3.55
C ILE A 150 11.20 -2.54 3.51
N HIS A 151 10.11 -2.68 2.75
CA HIS A 151 9.38 -3.95 2.60
C HIS A 151 10.18 -5.02 1.85
N TYR A 152 11.29 -4.66 1.19
CA TYR A 152 12.12 -5.61 0.44
C TYR A 152 13.42 -5.99 1.16
N SER A 153 13.68 -5.39 2.33
CA SER A 153 14.83 -5.67 3.18
C SER A 153 14.75 -7.06 3.80
N GLU A 154 15.90 -7.65 4.14
CA GLU A 154 15.97 -8.96 4.81
C GLU A 154 15.16 -9.01 6.13
N ASP A 155 15.12 -7.90 6.87
CA ASP A 155 14.39 -7.78 8.15
C ASP A 155 12.87 -7.89 8.00
N SER A 156 12.36 -7.64 6.80
CA SER A 156 10.94 -7.79 6.46
C SER A 156 10.52 -9.25 6.25
N PHE A 157 11.46 -10.21 6.28
CA PHE A 157 11.17 -11.63 6.04
C PHE A 157 11.44 -12.49 7.27
N ILE A 158 10.37 -13.02 7.84
CA ILE A 158 10.40 -13.81 9.07
C ILE A 158 10.51 -15.29 8.70
N LYS A 159 11.60 -15.93 9.12
CA LYS A 159 11.79 -17.37 8.96
C LYS A 159 10.97 -18.13 10.00
N VAL A 160 10.05 -18.97 9.56
CA VAL A 160 9.23 -19.82 10.44
C VAL A 160 9.72 -21.26 10.39
N LEU A 161 10.17 -21.77 11.54
CA LEU A 161 10.69 -23.12 11.68
C LEU A 161 9.57 -24.10 12.08
N TYR A 162 9.55 -25.26 11.44
CA TYR A 162 8.64 -26.36 11.75
C TYR A 162 9.44 -27.63 11.99
N ASP A 163 9.17 -28.32 13.11
CA ASP A 163 9.75 -29.62 13.50
C ASP A 163 11.29 -29.73 13.38
N ASN A 164 12.01 -29.61 14.49
CA ASN A 164 13.46 -29.89 14.63
C ASN A 164 14.40 -29.17 13.62
N ASP A 165 14.13 -27.90 13.32
CA ASP A 165 15.00 -26.95 12.59
C ASP A 165 15.30 -27.21 11.09
N THR A 166 14.88 -28.33 10.50
CA THR A 166 15.20 -28.63 9.08
C THR A 166 14.18 -28.09 8.08
N ASN A 167 12.91 -27.98 8.46
CA ASN A 167 11.85 -27.50 7.58
C ASN A 167 11.42 -26.08 7.96
N PHE A 168 11.43 -25.16 6.98
CA PHE A 168 11.01 -23.79 7.20
C PHE A 168 10.29 -23.21 6.00
N SER A 169 9.50 -22.17 6.27
CA SER A 169 8.96 -21.25 5.28
C SER A 169 9.34 -19.82 5.69
N PHE A 170 9.12 -18.86 4.79
CA PHE A 170 9.20 -17.45 5.12
C PHE A 170 7.81 -16.82 5.07
N ILE A 171 7.56 -15.89 5.99
CA ILE A 171 6.39 -15.03 6.01
C ILE A 171 6.86 -13.58 5.97
N HIS A 172 6.12 -12.74 5.26
CA HIS A 172 6.37 -11.31 5.24
C HIS A 172 5.96 -10.65 6.58
N ALA A 173 6.73 -9.68 7.08
CA ALA A 173 6.45 -8.99 8.34
C ALA A 173 5.09 -8.29 8.32
N ASP A 174 4.73 -7.62 7.21
CA ASP A 174 3.40 -7.00 7.06
C ASP A 174 2.24 -7.98 7.25
N PHE A 175 2.39 -9.25 6.85
CA PHE A 175 1.35 -10.25 7.09
C PHE A 175 1.15 -10.51 8.59
N VAL A 176 2.20 -10.37 9.40
CA VAL A 176 2.16 -10.53 10.85
C VAL A 176 1.57 -9.28 11.52
N GLU A 177 2.06 -8.11 11.10
CA GLU A 177 1.87 -6.83 11.78
C GLU A 177 0.64 -6.04 11.31
N ASN A 178 0.19 -6.28 10.08
CA ASN A 178 -0.88 -5.52 9.45
C ASN A 178 -2.10 -6.41 9.14
N ASP A 179 -3.18 -6.19 9.88
CA ASP A 179 -4.42 -6.94 9.71
C ASP A 179 -5.12 -6.70 8.37
N GLN A 180 -4.98 -5.52 7.76
CA GLN A 180 -5.54 -5.26 6.43
C GLN A 180 -4.80 -6.06 5.36
N ILE A 181 -3.46 -6.11 5.40
CA ILE A 181 -2.67 -6.94 4.50
C ILE A 181 -3.07 -8.41 4.67
N ARG A 182 -3.20 -8.88 5.91
CA ARG A 182 -3.68 -10.24 6.21
C ARG A 182 -5.07 -10.51 5.60
N ARG A 183 -6.02 -9.56 5.70
CA ARG A 183 -7.34 -9.67 5.08
C ARG A 183 -7.24 -9.71 3.55
N LEU A 184 -6.41 -8.87 2.93
CA LEU A 184 -6.18 -8.89 1.48
C LEU A 184 -5.60 -10.21 0.98
N MET A 185 -4.83 -10.93 1.79
CA MET A 185 -4.33 -12.25 1.40
C MET A 185 -5.41 -13.35 1.46
N ASN A 186 -6.39 -13.22 2.37
CA ASN A 186 -7.38 -14.27 2.64
C ASN A 186 -8.74 -14.03 1.94
N ASP A 187 -9.24 -12.80 1.98
CA ASP A 187 -10.65 -12.45 1.73
C ASP A 187 -10.77 -11.22 0.82
N PHE A 188 -10.09 -11.25 -0.34
CA PHE A 188 -10.13 -10.15 -1.31
C PHE A 188 -11.29 -10.28 -2.33
N PRO A 189 -11.95 -9.16 -2.70
CA PRO A 189 -11.67 -7.78 -2.27
C PRO A 189 -12.19 -7.47 -0.85
N VAL A 190 -11.50 -6.57 -0.14
CA VAL A 190 -11.90 -6.12 1.21
C VAL A 190 -12.88 -4.94 1.08
N ASN A 191 -14.02 -5.01 1.78
CA ASN A 191 -15.00 -3.91 1.78
C ASN A 191 -14.48 -2.73 2.60
N ILE A 192 -14.49 -1.54 2.00
CA ILE A 192 -14.12 -0.27 2.64
C ILE A 192 -15.30 0.69 2.46
N THR A 193 -15.74 1.32 3.54
CA THR A 193 -16.80 2.33 3.46
C THR A 193 -16.20 3.72 3.59
N LEU A 194 -16.39 4.57 2.59
CA LEU A 194 -16.02 5.98 2.63
C LEU A 194 -17.25 6.79 2.99
N LYS A 195 -17.27 7.36 4.20
CA LYS A 195 -18.42 8.03 4.78
C LYS A 195 -18.19 9.53 4.83
N PHE A 196 -18.91 10.26 3.99
CA PHE A 196 -18.86 11.71 3.87
C PHE A 196 -20.00 12.33 4.67
N ALA A 197 -19.69 13.17 5.65
CA ALA A 197 -20.69 13.82 6.49
C ALA A 197 -20.56 15.35 6.43
N LEU A 198 -21.65 16.04 6.09
CA LEU A 198 -21.79 17.49 6.25
C LEU A 198 -22.54 17.77 7.55
N LEU A 199 -21.86 18.43 8.50
CA LEU A 199 -22.55 18.95 9.69
C LEU A 199 -23.22 20.29 9.37
N GLY A 200 -24.42 20.52 9.91
CA GLY A 200 -25.17 21.76 9.69
C GLY A 200 -26.09 21.73 8.47
N CYS A 201 -26.61 20.56 8.13
CA CYS A 201 -27.65 20.42 7.11
C CYS A 201 -28.83 21.37 7.41
N GLY A 202 -29.31 22.08 6.39
CA GLY A 202 -30.32 23.14 6.51
C GLY A 202 -29.74 24.56 6.56
N LEU A 203 -28.44 24.71 6.85
CA LEU A 203 -27.68 25.96 6.68
C LEU A 203 -26.69 25.87 5.51
N PHE A 204 -26.20 24.67 5.23
CA PHE A 204 -25.22 24.41 4.20
C PHE A 204 -25.65 23.28 3.28
N GLU A 205 -25.24 23.40 2.02
CA GLU A 205 -25.37 22.42 0.95
C GLU A 205 -23.99 22.22 0.30
N TRP A 206 -23.79 21.08 -0.36
CA TRP A 206 -22.52 20.74 -1.00
C TRP A 206 -22.71 19.86 -2.24
N ASP A 207 -21.83 20.02 -3.22
CA ASP A 207 -21.80 19.21 -4.44
C ASP A 207 -20.76 18.08 -4.29
N ILE A 208 -20.91 17.27 -3.24
CA ILE A 208 -19.92 16.22 -2.92
C ILE A 208 -19.86 15.13 -4.00
N ASP A 209 -21.00 14.80 -4.62
CA ASP A 209 -21.06 13.79 -5.68
C ASP A 209 -20.24 14.21 -6.91
N ASP A 210 -20.25 15.50 -7.25
CA ASP A 210 -19.45 16.05 -8.34
C ASP A 210 -17.96 16.14 -7.95
N ALA A 211 -17.65 16.50 -6.69
CA ALA A 211 -16.28 16.56 -6.19
C ALA A 211 -15.60 15.17 -6.16
N MET A 212 -16.36 14.11 -5.86
CA MET A 212 -15.84 12.75 -5.78
C MET A 212 -15.29 12.23 -7.11
N VAL A 213 -15.65 12.84 -8.25
CA VAL A 213 -15.11 12.48 -9.59
C VAL A 213 -13.58 12.49 -9.60
N GLU A 214 -12.93 13.29 -8.75
CA GLU A 214 -11.47 13.38 -8.64
C GLU A 214 -10.84 12.15 -7.96
N ILE A 215 -11.55 11.51 -7.02
CA ILE A 215 -11.04 10.37 -6.25
C ILE A 215 -11.39 9.04 -6.95
N MET A 216 -12.49 9.01 -7.71
CA MET A 216 -12.98 7.82 -8.40
C MET A 216 -11.93 7.09 -9.26
N PRO A 217 -11.01 7.75 -9.98
CA PRO A 217 -9.96 7.06 -10.73
C PRO A 217 -9.11 6.14 -9.84
N TYR A 218 -8.72 6.62 -8.65
CA TYR A 218 -7.92 5.83 -7.70
C TYR A 218 -8.71 4.65 -7.12
N MET A 219 -9.98 4.88 -6.75
CA MET A 219 -10.85 3.80 -6.24
C MET A 219 -11.07 2.72 -7.30
N ASN A 220 -11.31 3.12 -8.56
CA ASN A 220 -11.49 2.19 -9.67
C ASN A 220 -10.22 1.39 -9.95
N GLU A 221 -9.06 2.04 -9.86
CA GLU A 221 -7.77 1.39 -10.07
C GLU A 221 -7.52 0.28 -9.04
N LEU A 222 -7.94 0.50 -7.78
CA LEU A 222 -7.81 -0.43 -6.66
C LEU A 222 -8.95 -1.45 -6.52
N SER A 223 -9.91 -1.47 -7.45
CA SER A 223 -11.14 -2.29 -7.35
C SER A 223 -10.92 -3.81 -7.27
N ASN A 224 -9.73 -4.30 -7.64
CA ASN A 224 -9.34 -5.70 -7.47
C ASN A 224 -8.92 -6.04 -6.02
N LEU A 225 -8.52 -5.04 -5.23
CA LEU A 225 -8.09 -5.20 -3.84
C LEU A 225 -9.19 -4.80 -2.87
N PHE A 226 -9.91 -3.71 -3.18
CA PHE A 226 -10.92 -3.15 -2.30
C PHE A 226 -12.26 -2.98 -3.01
N HIS A 227 -13.34 -3.18 -2.27
CA HIS A 227 -14.69 -2.81 -2.68
C HIS A 227 -15.10 -1.56 -1.91
N PHE A 228 -15.05 -0.41 -2.58
CA PHE A 228 -15.42 0.88 -1.98
C PHE A 228 -16.93 1.08 -2.03
N GLU A 229 -17.54 1.24 -0.85
CA GLU A 229 -18.90 1.74 -0.68
C GLU A 229 -18.82 3.21 -0.28
N VAL A 230 -19.55 4.08 -0.98
CA VAL A 230 -19.61 5.51 -0.67
C VAL A 230 -20.93 5.81 0.00
N GLN A 231 -20.88 6.46 1.16
CA GLN A 231 -22.04 6.90 1.91
C GLN A 231 -21.93 8.41 2.15
N THR A 232 -23.00 9.13 1.84
CA THR A 232 -23.10 10.58 2.07
C THR A 232 -24.20 10.85 3.08
N GLU A 233 -23.88 11.59 4.13
CA GLU A 233 -24.80 11.99 5.18
C GLU A 233 -24.81 13.52 5.33
N CYS A 234 -26.01 14.07 5.51
CA CYS A 234 -26.20 15.47 5.86
C CYS A 234 -26.89 15.53 7.22
N ILE A 235 -26.24 16.18 8.18
CA ILE A 235 -26.60 16.09 9.59
C ILE A 235 -27.15 17.42 10.07
N GLU A 236 -28.45 17.44 10.37
CA GLU A 236 -29.09 18.58 11.01
C GLU A 236 -28.63 18.68 12.46
N LEU A 237 -28.18 19.87 12.85
CA LEU A 237 -27.73 20.11 14.22
C LEU A 237 -28.91 20.46 15.12
N SER A 238 -28.96 19.83 16.29
CA SER A 238 -29.90 20.23 17.33
C SER A 238 -29.55 21.64 17.82
N SER A 239 -30.56 22.47 18.12
CA SER A 239 -30.37 23.84 18.59
C SER A 239 -29.73 23.97 19.98
N LYS A 240 -29.33 22.86 20.62
CA LYS A 240 -28.66 22.85 21.92
C LYS A 240 -27.23 22.33 21.75
N PRO A 241 -26.22 23.03 22.27
CA PRO A 241 -24.87 22.49 22.34
C PRO A 241 -24.88 21.31 23.32
N ASP A 242 -24.68 20.10 22.81
CA ASP A 242 -24.40 18.92 23.61
C ASP A 242 -22.94 19.05 24.09
N SER A 243 -22.70 19.81 25.16
CA SER A 243 -21.36 19.92 25.75
C SER A 243 -21.04 18.62 26.48
N GLU A 244 -20.29 17.73 25.83
CA GLU A 244 -19.72 16.55 26.49
C GLU A 244 -18.31 16.88 27.02
N GLU A 245 -18.02 16.58 28.29
CA GLU A 245 -16.68 16.81 28.87
C GLU A 245 -15.62 15.83 28.35
N TYR A 246 -16.03 14.65 27.86
CA TYR A 246 -15.13 13.61 27.37
C TYR A 246 -15.87 12.61 26.47
N VAL A 247 -15.29 12.29 25.30
CA VAL A 247 -15.77 11.23 24.40
C VAL A 247 -14.88 10.00 24.52
N ASP A 248 -13.62 10.10 24.08
CA ASP A 248 -12.57 9.09 24.25
C ASP A 248 -11.17 9.76 24.22
N GLU A 249 -10.10 8.95 24.20
CA GLU A 249 -8.71 9.44 24.16
C GLU A 249 -8.26 9.89 22.75
N LYS A 250 -8.98 9.49 21.70
CA LYS A 250 -8.64 9.76 20.29
C LYS A 250 -9.25 11.07 19.79
N PHE A 251 -10.38 11.49 20.35
CA PHE A 251 -11.05 12.74 20.01
C PHE A 251 -10.46 13.94 20.79
N PRO A 252 -10.08 15.04 20.13
CA PRO A 252 -9.51 16.19 20.82
C PRO A 252 -10.52 16.86 21.77
N LYS A 253 -10.19 16.89 23.07
CA LYS A 253 -11.01 17.55 24.10
C LYS A 253 -11.32 19.02 23.81
N THR A 254 -10.45 19.71 23.08
CA THR A 254 -10.64 21.12 22.71
C THR A 254 -11.77 21.33 21.70
N LEU A 255 -12.25 20.26 21.05
CA LEU A 255 -13.31 20.31 20.04
C LEU A 255 -14.66 19.82 20.57
N THR A 256 -14.78 19.40 21.84
CA THR A 256 -16.00 18.74 22.34
C THR A 256 -17.20 19.65 22.53
N ASP A 257 -16.95 20.95 22.66
CA ASP A 257 -17.94 22.01 22.72
C ASP A 257 -18.40 22.50 21.33
N LEU A 258 -17.80 21.99 20.24
CA LEU A 258 -18.23 22.33 18.89
C LEU A 258 -19.60 21.70 18.59
N PRO A 259 -20.58 22.49 18.10
CA PRO A 259 -21.94 22.01 17.81
C PRO A 259 -21.97 20.73 16.99
N GLY A 260 -22.52 19.67 17.58
CA GLY A 260 -22.77 18.36 16.96
C GLY A 260 -21.56 17.50 16.62
N LEU A 261 -20.34 18.03 16.66
CA LEU A 261 -19.14 17.30 16.22
C LEU A 261 -18.82 16.12 17.14
N ALA A 262 -18.77 16.36 18.45
CA ALA A 262 -18.50 15.31 19.43
C ALA A 262 -19.56 14.19 19.41
N LYS A 263 -20.82 14.59 19.24
CA LYS A 263 -21.94 13.67 19.13
C LYS A 263 -21.84 12.81 17.88
N PHE A 264 -21.57 13.43 16.72
CA PHE A 264 -21.39 12.68 15.47
C PHE A 264 -20.25 11.67 15.58
N TYR A 265 -19.09 12.10 16.08
CA TYR A 265 -17.95 11.21 16.30
C TYR A 265 -18.36 10.01 17.16
N LYS A 266 -19.01 10.25 18.30
CA LYS A 266 -19.49 9.21 19.23
C LYS A 266 -20.49 8.25 18.59
N ASP A 267 -21.45 8.77 17.82
CA ASP A 267 -22.44 7.95 17.13
C ASP A 267 -21.76 7.05 16.08
N SER A 268 -20.75 7.58 15.38
CA SER A 268 -19.97 6.86 14.37
C SER A 268 -18.94 5.86 14.92
N LEU A 269 -18.65 5.86 16.23
CA LEU A 269 -17.75 4.86 16.85
C LEU A 269 -18.30 3.42 16.75
N ASN A 270 -19.60 3.27 16.46
CA ASN A 270 -20.24 1.98 16.24
C ASN A 270 -20.20 1.52 14.77
N ASP A 271 -19.67 2.33 13.86
CA ASP A 271 -19.53 1.97 12.45
C ASP A 271 -18.47 0.86 12.27
N ASP A 272 -18.48 0.20 11.10
CA ASP A 272 -17.54 -0.90 10.82
C ASP A 272 -16.09 -0.41 10.87
N SER A 273 -15.18 -1.26 11.35
CA SER A 273 -13.74 -0.96 11.44
C SER A 273 -13.07 -0.59 10.11
N ASN A 274 -13.70 -0.87 8.98
CA ASN A 274 -13.26 -0.50 7.63
C ASN A 274 -13.96 0.77 7.09
N THR A 275 -14.57 1.56 7.98
CA THR A 275 -15.20 2.84 7.63
C THR A 275 -14.23 3.99 7.85
N ILE A 276 -14.03 4.82 6.81
CA ILE A 276 -13.20 6.02 6.85
C ILE A 276 -14.11 7.23 6.73
N HIS A 277 -14.04 8.12 7.72
CA HIS A 277 -14.91 9.29 7.80
C HIS A 277 -14.25 10.53 7.21
N LEU A 278 -15.01 11.31 6.43
CA LEU A 278 -14.71 12.70 6.12
C LEU A 278 -15.83 13.58 6.64
N VAL A 279 -15.54 14.42 7.62
CA VAL A 279 -16.50 15.38 8.15
C VAL A 279 -16.19 16.78 7.64
N LEU A 280 -17.07 17.35 6.82
CA LEU A 280 -17.02 18.76 6.48
C LEU A 280 -17.64 19.58 7.62
N TYR A 281 -16.83 20.44 8.21
CA TYR A 281 -17.22 21.33 9.31
C TYR A 281 -17.04 22.80 8.92
N PRO A 282 -18.10 23.50 8.48
CA PRO A 282 -18.03 24.94 8.24
C PRO A 282 -17.68 25.73 9.50
N PHE A 283 -16.68 26.62 9.45
CA PHE A 283 -16.30 27.49 10.58
C PHE A 283 -17.48 28.33 11.10
N ALA A 284 -18.38 28.72 10.20
CA ALA A 284 -19.59 29.48 10.52
C ALA A 284 -20.52 28.77 11.53
N LEU A 285 -20.47 27.43 11.64
CA LEU A 285 -21.23 26.68 12.64
C LEU A 285 -20.73 26.90 14.07
N ALA A 286 -19.42 27.06 14.24
CA ALA A 286 -18.81 27.26 15.54
C ALA A 286 -18.81 28.72 15.98
N GLY A 287 -18.89 29.66 15.04
CA GLY A 287 -18.75 31.10 15.32
C GLY A 287 -17.42 31.40 16.03
N ASP A 288 -17.44 32.29 17.01
CA ASP A 288 -16.22 32.71 17.72
C ASP A 288 -15.58 31.61 18.58
N SER A 289 -16.29 30.50 18.85
CA SER A 289 -15.80 29.43 19.72
C SER A 289 -14.60 28.69 19.14
N ILE A 290 -14.41 28.70 17.81
CA ILE A 290 -13.32 27.98 17.14
C ILE A 290 -12.00 28.78 17.05
N ILE A 291 -12.05 30.10 17.18
CA ILE A 291 -10.92 31.02 16.88
C ILE A 291 -9.66 30.68 17.70
N ASN A 292 -9.83 30.25 18.96
CA ASN A 292 -8.70 29.95 19.85
C ASN A 292 -8.49 28.45 20.07
N LYS A 293 -9.11 27.59 19.25
CA LYS A 293 -8.99 26.14 19.40
C LYS A 293 -7.69 25.65 18.77
N THR A 294 -6.95 24.86 19.55
CA THR A 294 -5.72 24.20 19.10
C THR A 294 -5.82 22.69 19.31
N VAL A 295 -5.24 21.95 18.39
CA VAL A 295 -5.05 20.49 18.48
C VAL A 295 -3.61 20.21 18.10
N ASP A 296 -2.88 19.49 18.96
CA ASP A 296 -1.46 19.16 18.75
C ASP A 296 -0.58 20.36 18.36
N LEU A 297 -0.77 21.48 19.08
CA LEU A 297 -0.07 22.76 18.87
C LEU A 297 -0.37 23.46 17.53
N LYS A 298 -1.33 22.96 16.75
CA LYS A 298 -1.83 23.60 15.52
C LYS A 298 -3.13 24.33 15.80
N GLU A 299 -3.22 25.58 15.34
CA GLU A 299 -4.47 26.34 15.37
C GLU A 299 -5.44 25.75 14.34
N ILE A 300 -6.70 25.53 14.77
CA ILE A 300 -7.72 24.98 13.88
C ILE A 300 -8.31 26.06 12.98
N TYR A 301 -8.44 27.29 13.48
CA TYR A 301 -8.97 28.40 12.72
C TYR A 301 -7.83 29.25 12.13
N SER A 302 -7.88 29.47 10.82
CA SER A 302 -7.07 30.47 10.12
C SER A 302 -8.02 31.43 9.41
N PRO A 303 -7.75 32.75 9.35
CA PRO A 303 -8.61 33.70 8.65
C PRO A 303 -8.58 33.54 7.12
N THR A 304 -7.59 32.84 6.59
CA THR A 304 -7.35 32.74 5.14
C THR A 304 -7.32 31.30 4.62
N GLU A 305 -7.08 30.34 5.50
CA GLU A 305 -6.86 28.94 5.12
C GLU A 305 -7.91 28.03 5.77
N ASN A 306 -8.23 26.94 5.08
CA ASN A 306 -8.99 25.82 5.62
C ASN A 306 -8.04 24.89 6.38
N THR A 307 -8.58 24.06 7.27
CA THR A 307 -7.76 23.17 8.10
C THR A 307 -8.24 21.73 7.96
N PHE A 308 -7.32 20.82 7.65
CA PHE A 308 -7.59 19.39 7.63
C PHE A 308 -6.99 18.73 8.88
N LEU A 309 -7.84 18.07 9.67
CA LEU A 309 -7.45 17.36 10.88
C LEU A 309 -7.70 15.85 10.70
N LYS A 310 -6.62 15.07 10.70
CA LYS A 310 -6.70 13.61 10.69
C LYS A 310 -6.86 13.08 12.12
N LEU A 311 -7.82 12.18 12.32
CA LEU A 311 -8.07 11.48 13.58
C LEU A 311 -7.80 9.98 13.40
N GLN A 312 -6.56 9.58 13.68
CA GLN A 312 -6.05 8.19 13.69
C GLN A 312 -6.84 7.20 12.81
N ASP A 313 -7.42 6.15 13.41
CA ASP A 313 -8.11 5.04 12.72
C ASP A 313 -9.56 5.37 12.36
N TRP A 314 -10.03 6.61 12.57
CA TRP A 314 -11.42 7.00 12.34
C TRP A 314 -11.63 7.71 11.00
N GLY A 315 -10.74 8.64 10.67
CA GLY A 315 -10.88 9.45 9.47
C GLY A 315 -10.38 10.87 9.67
N SER A 316 -11.14 11.85 9.18
CA SER A 316 -10.70 13.24 9.13
C SER A 316 -11.85 14.24 9.25
N ILE A 317 -11.51 15.44 9.72
CA ILE A 317 -12.40 16.59 9.80
C ILE A 317 -11.77 17.70 8.96
N TYR A 318 -12.52 18.19 7.98
CA TYR A 318 -12.13 19.34 7.17
C TYR A 318 -12.91 20.57 7.63
N PHE A 319 -12.20 21.50 8.26
CA PHE A 319 -12.73 22.77 8.69
C PHE A 319 -12.62 23.79 7.56
N SER A 320 -13.74 24.37 7.15
CA SER A 320 -13.80 25.18 5.94
C SER A 320 -14.45 26.55 6.15
N HIS A 321 -13.93 27.55 5.47
CA HIS A 321 -14.61 28.84 5.31
C HIS A 321 -15.82 28.71 4.40
N SER A 322 -16.91 29.38 4.76
CA SER A 322 -18.06 29.53 3.86
C SER A 322 -17.63 30.18 2.54
N PRO A 323 -18.16 29.74 1.39
CA PRO A 323 -17.79 30.31 0.10
C PRO A 323 -18.19 31.78 0.00
N LYS A 324 -17.40 32.58 -0.73
CA LYS A 324 -17.60 34.04 -0.81
C LYS A 324 -18.82 34.47 -1.63
N ILE A 325 -19.25 33.63 -2.58
CA ILE A 325 -20.31 33.95 -3.55
C ILE A 325 -21.66 33.49 -3.01
N ASP A 326 -21.75 32.22 -2.63
CA ASP A 326 -22.89 31.63 -1.91
C ASP A 326 -22.37 31.04 -0.60
N SER A 327 -22.58 31.75 0.50
CA SER A 327 -22.07 31.35 1.81
C SER A 327 -22.65 30.04 2.33
N SER A 328 -23.75 29.57 1.74
CA SER A 328 -24.43 28.33 2.09
C SER A 328 -24.04 27.15 1.19
N HIS A 329 -23.41 27.36 0.03
CA HIS A 329 -23.24 26.29 -0.96
C HIS A 329 -21.78 25.99 -1.33
N PHE A 330 -21.29 24.81 -0.93
CA PHE A 330 -19.95 24.33 -1.25
C PHE A 330 -19.92 23.60 -2.60
N THR A 331 -19.52 24.30 -3.66
CA THR A 331 -19.36 23.72 -5.00
C THR A 331 -18.23 22.70 -5.06
N ALA A 332 -18.24 21.82 -6.08
CA ALA A 332 -17.18 20.82 -6.29
C ALA A 332 -15.76 21.44 -6.29
N ASP A 333 -15.54 22.53 -7.04
CA ASP A 333 -14.26 23.26 -7.07
C ASP A 333 -13.78 23.73 -5.69
N LYS A 334 -14.71 23.97 -4.73
CA LYS A 334 -14.38 24.39 -3.36
C LYS A 334 -14.07 23.22 -2.44
N LEU A 335 -14.46 22.02 -2.85
CA LEU A 335 -14.17 20.77 -2.16
C LEU A 335 -12.88 20.11 -2.68
N HIS A 336 -12.26 20.62 -3.74
CA HIS A 336 -11.02 20.08 -4.32
C HIS A 336 -9.94 19.79 -3.25
N ASP A 337 -9.54 20.80 -2.47
CA ASP A 337 -8.52 20.64 -1.42
C ASP A 337 -8.94 19.63 -0.33
N CYS A 338 -10.25 19.54 -0.06
CA CYS A 338 -10.84 18.58 0.87
C CYS A 338 -10.71 17.16 0.33
N MET A 339 -11.04 16.95 -0.96
CA MET A 339 -10.96 15.66 -1.64
C MET A 339 -9.51 15.19 -1.78
N TRP A 340 -8.59 16.10 -2.10
CA TRP A 340 -7.16 15.80 -2.12
C TRP A 340 -6.67 15.31 -0.76
N SER A 341 -6.92 16.09 0.30
CA SER A 341 -6.49 15.74 1.66
C SER A 341 -7.12 14.43 2.14
N PHE A 342 -8.38 14.17 1.76
CA PHE A 342 -9.06 12.93 2.11
C PHE A 342 -8.52 11.72 1.35
N THR A 343 -8.08 11.89 0.09
CA THR A 343 -7.41 10.84 -0.69
C THR A 343 -6.15 10.38 0.02
N GLU A 344 -5.32 11.32 0.47
CA GLU A 344 -4.11 11.04 1.26
C GLU A 344 -4.45 10.30 2.57
N ALA A 345 -5.48 10.76 3.29
CA ALA A 345 -5.91 10.11 4.52
C ALA A 345 -6.43 8.68 4.29
N THR A 346 -7.10 8.44 3.17
CA THR A 346 -7.57 7.11 2.76
C THR A 346 -6.40 6.20 2.41
N MET A 347 -5.42 6.70 1.65
CA MET A 347 -4.20 5.95 1.33
C MET A 347 -3.44 5.55 2.60
N ASP A 348 -3.27 6.47 3.54
CA ASP A 348 -2.63 6.16 4.82
C ASP A 348 -3.45 5.13 5.64
N PHE A 349 -4.77 5.26 5.68
CA PHE A 349 -5.64 4.29 6.37
C PHE A 349 -5.48 2.89 5.79
N LEU A 350 -5.33 2.80 4.47
CA LEU A 350 -5.10 1.54 3.74
C LEU A 350 -3.63 1.09 3.77
N ASN A 351 -2.77 1.78 4.53
CA ASN A 351 -1.33 1.52 4.69
C ASN A 351 -0.52 1.57 3.39
N PHE A 352 -0.81 2.55 2.52
CA PHE A 352 0.03 2.84 1.36
C PHE A 352 1.36 3.45 1.83
N PRO A 353 2.47 3.20 1.12
CA PRO A 353 3.76 3.85 1.39
C PRO A 353 3.59 5.37 1.49
N ASN A 354 4.13 5.99 2.54
CA ASN A 354 3.95 7.43 2.81
C ASN A 354 5.19 8.25 2.45
N ASP A 355 5.78 7.92 1.30
CA ASP A 355 6.76 8.80 0.64
C ASP A 355 6.02 10.04 0.10
N ASN A 356 6.69 11.20 0.08
CA ASN A 356 6.14 12.45 -0.43
C ASN A 356 6.06 12.42 -1.97
N MET A 357 5.19 11.57 -2.50
CA MET A 357 5.06 11.19 -3.90
C MET A 357 3.59 11.22 -4.30
N ALA A 358 3.31 11.45 -5.58
CA ALA A 358 1.93 11.53 -6.03
C ALA A 358 1.14 10.24 -5.74
N PRO A 359 -0.19 10.36 -5.52
CA PRO A 359 -1.08 9.24 -5.21
C PRO A 359 -0.92 8.04 -6.16
N ILE A 360 -0.82 8.28 -7.47
CA ILE A 360 -0.70 7.22 -8.47
C ILE A 360 0.60 6.40 -8.32
N LEU A 361 1.73 7.03 -8.00
CA LEU A 361 2.99 6.34 -7.75
C LEU A 361 2.92 5.55 -6.44
N ARG A 362 2.37 6.15 -5.37
CA ARG A 362 2.15 5.45 -4.09
C ARG A 362 1.30 4.19 -4.28
N MET A 363 0.29 4.26 -5.15
CA MET A 363 -0.53 3.11 -5.49
C MET A 363 0.26 2.00 -6.18
N GLU A 364 1.08 2.35 -7.17
CA GLU A 364 1.92 1.37 -7.85
C GLU A 364 2.95 0.73 -6.90
N MET A 365 3.55 1.51 -5.99
CA MET A 365 4.41 0.99 -4.92
C MET A 365 3.65 -0.01 -4.06
N PHE A 366 2.44 0.34 -3.63
CA PHE A 366 1.57 -0.54 -2.84
C PHE A 366 1.25 -1.84 -3.58
N GLU A 367 0.91 -1.79 -4.87
CA GLU A 367 0.66 -2.99 -5.68
C GLU A 367 1.89 -3.91 -5.77
N ARG A 368 3.10 -3.34 -5.90
CA ARG A 368 4.35 -4.13 -5.87
C ARG A 368 4.57 -4.78 -4.51
N ILE A 369 4.42 -4.03 -3.42
CA ILE A 369 4.52 -4.56 -2.04
C ILE A 369 3.50 -5.67 -1.80
N ILE A 370 2.25 -5.47 -2.22
CA ILE A 370 1.19 -6.48 -2.12
C ILE A 370 1.52 -7.72 -2.94
N THR A 371 2.08 -7.55 -4.13
CA THR A 371 2.53 -8.68 -4.96
C THR A 371 3.59 -9.51 -4.23
N ILE A 372 4.56 -8.86 -3.59
CA ILE A 372 5.58 -9.54 -2.78
C ILE A 372 4.93 -10.30 -1.62
N ASN A 373 4.02 -9.66 -0.88
CA ASN A 373 3.26 -10.30 0.19
C ASN A 373 2.49 -11.55 -0.30
N TYR A 374 1.84 -11.48 -1.48
CA TYR A 374 1.18 -12.64 -2.08
C TYR A 374 2.15 -13.76 -2.45
N LEU A 375 3.37 -13.46 -2.92
CA LEU A 375 4.37 -14.49 -3.23
C LEU A 375 4.84 -15.23 -1.98
N PHE A 376 5.03 -14.52 -0.87
CA PHE A 376 5.32 -15.14 0.43
C PHE A 376 4.15 -16.00 0.92
N TYR A 377 2.92 -15.48 0.85
CA TYR A 377 1.73 -16.24 1.22
C TYR A 377 1.54 -17.49 0.35
N TYR A 378 1.77 -17.38 -0.96
CA TYR A 378 1.76 -18.51 -1.88
C TYR A 378 2.81 -19.57 -1.51
N SER A 379 4.01 -19.15 -1.12
CA SER A 379 5.06 -20.04 -0.62
C SER A 379 4.62 -20.81 0.63
N ASP A 380 3.91 -20.17 1.57
CA ASP A 380 3.33 -20.85 2.73
C ASP A 380 2.25 -21.88 2.34
N LEU A 381 1.41 -21.57 1.35
CA LEU A 381 0.46 -22.53 0.80
C LEU A 381 1.17 -23.73 0.14
N LEU A 382 2.27 -23.50 -0.59
CA LEU A 382 3.09 -24.59 -1.15
C LEU A 382 3.72 -25.44 -0.04
N PHE A 383 4.12 -24.83 1.08
CA PHE A 383 4.62 -25.56 2.23
C PHE A 383 3.54 -26.43 2.87
N THR A 384 2.29 -25.95 2.93
CA THR A 384 1.14 -26.75 3.34
C THR A 384 0.93 -27.96 2.41
N VAL A 385 1.10 -27.76 1.10
CA VAL A 385 1.07 -28.87 0.12
C VAL A 385 2.20 -29.88 0.36
N GLU A 386 3.44 -29.41 0.55
CA GLU A 386 4.60 -30.26 0.83
C GLU A 386 4.36 -31.15 2.06
N LYS A 387 3.94 -30.55 3.18
CA LYS A 387 3.60 -31.28 4.41
C LYS A 387 2.51 -32.32 4.20
N TRP A 388 1.44 -31.94 3.49
CA TRP A 388 0.36 -32.88 3.24
C TRP A 388 0.84 -34.09 2.44
N ILE A 389 1.65 -33.88 1.40
CA ILE A 389 2.22 -34.95 0.57
C ILE A 389 3.07 -35.90 1.41
N ASP A 390 3.89 -35.38 2.32
CA ASP A 390 4.75 -36.17 3.20
C ASP A 390 3.93 -37.03 4.18
N GLU A 391 2.95 -36.42 4.85
CA GLU A 391 2.04 -37.10 5.78
C GLU A 391 1.16 -38.15 5.08
N ASN A 392 0.85 -37.93 3.81
CA ASN A 392 -0.06 -38.75 3.01
C ASN A 392 0.67 -39.62 1.97
N SER A 393 1.94 -39.94 2.22
CA SER A 393 2.74 -40.85 1.37
C SER A 393 2.09 -42.22 1.11
N SER A 394 1.09 -42.60 1.92
CA SER A 394 0.32 -43.84 1.83
C SER A 394 -1.01 -43.76 1.08
N THR A 395 -1.47 -42.57 0.68
CA THR A 395 -2.73 -42.33 -0.05
C THR A 395 -2.44 -41.77 -1.44
N TYR A 396 -3.36 -41.97 -2.40
CA TYR A 396 -3.17 -41.44 -3.76
C TYR A 396 -3.14 -39.91 -3.75
N ILE A 397 -2.08 -39.31 -4.28
CA ILE A 397 -2.03 -37.87 -4.52
C ILE A 397 -3.12 -37.49 -5.52
N ASN A 398 -3.97 -36.54 -5.14
CA ASN A 398 -5.10 -36.09 -5.97
C ASN A 398 -4.59 -35.37 -7.23
N GLY A 399 -5.01 -35.83 -8.42
CA GLY A 399 -4.66 -35.19 -9.69
C GLY A 399 -5.07 -33.71 -9.76
N LYS A 400 -6.18 -33.33 -9.11
CA LYS A 400 -6.60 -31.92 -9.03
C LYS A 400 -5.60 -31.05 -8.28
N LEU A 401 -4.96 -31.58 -7.23
CA LEU A 401 -3.93 -30.85 -6.48
C LEU A 401 -2.69 -30.65 -7.35
N VAL A 402 -2.30 -31.69 -8.11
CA VAL A 402 -1.19 -31.61 -9.06
C VAL A 402 -1.45 -30.53 -10.10
N ASP A 403 -2.63 -30.56 -10.74
CA ASP A 403 -3.03 -29.58 -11.76
C ASP A 403 -3.07 -28.15 -11.19
N ALA A 404 -3.56 -27.99 -9.95
CA ALA A 404 -3.58 -26.71 -9.25
C ALA A 404 -2.15 -26.17 -9.01
N VAL A 405 -1.23 -26.99 -8.49
CA VAL A 405 0.15 -26.57 -8.26
C VAL A 405 0.84 -26.19 -9.57
N ILE A 406 0.73 -27.01 -10.63
CA ILE A 406 1.33 -26.70 -11.93
C ILE A 406 0.80 -25.37 -12.46
N LYS A 407 -0.52 -25.19 -12.47
CA LYS A 407 -1.16 -23.97 -12.99
C LYS A 407 -0.77 -22.73 -12.18
N THR A 408 -0.59 -22.85 -10.87
CA THR A 408 -0.16 -21.72 -10.04
C THR A 408 1.31 -21.38 -10.22
N LEU A 409 2.18 -22.36 -10.49
CA LEU A 409 3.58 -22.11 -10.88
C LEU A 409 3.69 -21.47 -12.26
N GLU A 410 2.82 -21.82 -13.21
CA GLU A 410 2.74 -21.13 -14.50
C GLU A 410 2.31 -19.67 -14.34
N LEU A 411 1.26 -19.42 -13.53
CA LEU A 411 0.82 -18.06 -13.20
C LEU A 411 1.91 -17.26 -12.46
N ARG A 412 2.70 -17.91 -11.62
CA ARG A 412 3.88 -17.28 -11.00
C ARG A 412 4.84 -16.74 -12.06
N GLY A 413 5.05 -17.48 -13.15
CA GLY A 413 5.84 -17.01 -14.29
C GLY A 413 5.28 -15.72 -14.89
N SER A 414 3.95 -15.61 -15.03
CA SER A 414 3.28 -14.38 -15.47
C SER A 414 3.47 -13.23 -14.47
N VAL A 415 3.38 -13.49 -13.16
CA VAL A 415 3.65 -12.48 -12.12
C VAL A 415 5.05 -11.88 -12.29
N LEU A 416 6.06 -12.73 -12.49
CA LEU A 416 7.45 -12.30 -12.68
C LEU A 416 7.64 -11.46 -13.94
N ASP A 417 7.03 -11.88 -15.06
CA ASP A 417 7.06 -11.10 -16.31
C ASP A 417 6.41 -9.73 -16.12
N ASP A 418 5.22 -9.67 -15.51
CA ASP A 418 4.51 -8.43 -15.26
C ASP A 418 5.30 -7.45 -14.37
N LEU A 419 5.89 -7.92 -13.27
CA LEU A 419 6.72 -7.08 -12.39
C LEU A 419 7.96 -6.53 -13.11
N SER A 420 8.60 -7.36 -13.95
CA SER A 420 9.80 -6.96 -14.69
C SER A 420 9.53 -5.93 -15.79
N ASN A 421 8.26 -5.76 -16.16
CA ASN A 421 7.79 -4.82 -17.19
C ASN A 421 6.93 -3.69 -16.60
N GLY A 422 6.98 -3.45 -15.27
CA GLY A 422 6.24 -2.36 -14.62
C GLY A 422 4.71 -2.50 -14.64
N ARG A 423 4.18 -3.74 -14.66
CA ARG A 423 2.73 -4.02 -14.68
C ARG A 423 2.24 -4.55 -13.33
N ALA A 424 2.48 -3.80 -12.25
CA ALA A 424 2.21 -4.24 -10.87
C ALA A 424 0.76 -4.70 -10.65
N LYS A 425 -0.23 -3.95 -11.14
CA LYS A 425 -1.65 -4.33 -11.10
C LYS A 425 -1.96 -5.71 -11.69
N GLU A 426 -1.38 -6.04 -12.84
CA GLU A 426 -1.58 -7.35 -13.47
C GLU A 426 -0.89 -8.46 -12.67
N SER A 427 0.28 -8.18 -12.10
CA SER A 427 0.94 -9.07 -11.14
C SER A 427 0.04 -9.39 -9.94
N VAL A 428 -0.62 -8.38 -9.35
CA VAL A 428 -1.58 -8.57 -8.25
C VAL A 428 -2.73 -9.48 -8.67
N LYS A 429 -3.34 -9.27 -9.85
CA LYS A 429 -4.43 -10.12 -10.36
C LYS A 429 -3.99 -11.57 -10.57
N HIS A 430 -2.79 -11.79 -11.09
CA HIS A 430 -2.23 -13.12 -11.25
C HIS A 430 -1.97 -13.80 -9.90
N CYS A 431 -1.40 -13.08 -8.93
CA CYS A 431 -1.22 -13.54 -7.56
C CYS A 431 -2.56 -13.96 -6.91
N GLN A 432 -3.57 -13.10 -6.97
CA GLN A 432 -4.92 -13.38 -6.50
C GLN A 432 -5.49 -14.68 -7.10
N LYS A 433 -5.32 -14.87 -8.41
CA LYS A 433 -5.73 -16.10 -9.09
C LYS A 433 -4.93 -17.32 -8.62
N MET A 434 -3.63 -17.18 -8.36
CA MET A 434 -2.79 -18.24 -7.80
C MET A 434 -3.32 -18.70 -6.45
N ILE A 435 -3.56 -17.75 -5.53
CA ILE A 435 -4.08 -18.03 -4.20
C ILE A 435 -5.42 -18.76 -4.30
N ARG A 436 -6.41 -18.22 -5.04
CA ARG A 436 -7.74 -18.84 -5.20
C ARG A 436 -7.69 -20.29 -5.71
N ILE A 437 -6.82 -20.58 -6.68
CA ILE A 437 -6.68 -21.92 -7.24
C ILE A 437 -6.14 -22.88 -6.17
N LEU A 438 -5.09 -22.48 -5.45
CA LEU A 438 -4.43 -23.36 -4.51
C LEU A 438 -5.25 -23.54 -3.23
N THR A 439 -5.85 -22.48 -2.69
CA THR A 439 -6.73 -22.57 -1.52
C THR A 439 -7.96 -23.42 -1.82
N SER A 440 -8.59 -23.28 -3.00
CA SER A 440 -9.69 -24.16 -3.41
C SER A 440 -9.28 -25.63 -3.44
N ALA A 441 -8.09 -25.95 -3.96
CA ALA A 441 -7.60 -27.32 -4.00
C ALA A 441 -7.29 -27.88 -2.60
N LEU A 442 -6.77 -27.05 -1.69
CA LEU A 442 -6.50 -27.42 -0.29
C LEU A 442 -7.79 -27.59 0.51
N SER A 443 -8.83 -26.78 0.25
CA SER A 443 -10.15 -26.88 0.86
C SER A 443 -10.88 -28.15 0.42
N ASP A 444 -10.78 -28.53 -0.86
CA ASP A 444 -11.31 -29.80 -1.39
C ASP A 444 -10.72 -31.03 -0.66
N LEU A 445 -9.52 -30.89 -0.10
CA LEU A 445 -8.83 -31.92 0.68
C LEU A 445 -9.09 -31.81 2.20
N GLY A 446 -9.81 -30.77 2.65
CA GLY A 446 -10.11 -30.54 4.06
C GLY A 446 -8.90 -30.10 4.91
N ILE A 447 -7.85 -29.56 4.28
CA ILE A 447 -6.59 -29.20 4.97
C ILE A 447 -6.51 -27.69 5.22
N PHE A 448 -7.11 -26.88 4.35
CA PHE A 448 -6.94 -25.43 4.35
C PHE A 448 -7.28 -24.77 5.69
N GLU A 449 -8.43 -25.12 6.29
CA GLU A 449 -8.84 -24.58 7.59
C GLU A 449 -7.85 -24.93 8.70
N LYS A 450 -7.34 -26.17 8.70
CA LYS A 450 -6.35 -26.62 9.68
C LYS A 450 -5.02 -25.88 9.52
N SER A 451 -4.58 -25.61 8.28
CA SER A 451 -3.38 -24.81 8.04
C SER A 451 -3.55 -23.35 8.47
N LYS A 452 -4.75 -22.79 8.31
CA LYS A 452 -5.06 -21.40 8.71
C LYS A 452 -4.99 -21.22 10.23
N GLU A 453 -5.51 -22.18 11.00
CA GLU A 453 -5.41 -22.20 12.46
C GLU A 453 -3.95 -22.21 12.93
N VAL A 454 -3.14 -23.10 12.35
CA VAL A 454 -1.73 -23.23 12.67
C VAL A 454 -0.97 -21.94 12.34
N LEU A 455 -1.18 -21.38 11.15
CA LEU A 455 -0.58 -20.12 10.74
C LEU A 455 -0.98 -18.98 11.70
N SER A 456 -2.25 -18.90 12.11
CA SER A 456 -2.73 -17.90 13.06
C SER A 456 -2.08 -18.03 14.44
N GLU A 457 -1.85 -19.26 14.91
CA GLU A 457 -1.14 -19.49 16.17
C GLU A 457 0.32 -19.00 16.08
N TYR A 458 1.02 -19.32 15.00
CA TYR A 458 2.39 -18.86 14.77
C TYR A 458 2.49 -17.34 14.70
N VAL A 459 1.60 -16.70 13.95
CA VAL A 459 1.57 -15.24 13.86
C VAL A 459 1.36 -14.62 15.25
N SER A 460 0.47 -15.20 16.06
CA SER A 460 0.24 -14.74 17.43
C SER A 460 1.48 -14.87 18.32
N GLN A 461 2.24 -15.97 18.18
CA GLN A 461 3.48 -16.20 18.92
C GLN A 461 4.60 -15.22 18.50
N VAL A 462 4.77 -15.00 17.20
CA VAL A 462 5.76 -14.05 16.67
C VAL A 462 5.45 -12.62 17.10
N SER A 463 4.18 -12.21 17.03
CA SER A 463 3.74 -10.89 17.50
C SER A 463 3.95 -10.69 19.00
N ALA A 464 3.81 -11.75 19.81
CA ALA A 464 4.09 -11.68 21.25
C ALA A 464 5.58 -11.53 21.56
N GLN A 465 6.45 -12.20 20.80
CA GLN A 465 7.91 -12.10 20.97
C GLN A 465 8.47 -10.73 20.60
N LYS A 466 7.92 -10.05 19.58
CA LYS A 466 8.34 -8.68 19.21
C LYS A 466 7.94 -7.61 20.25
N LYS A 467 6.90 -7.87 21.05
CA LYS A 467 6.40 -6.91 22.07
C LYS A 467 7.10 -7.02 23.43
N ALA A 468 7.87 -8.09 23.65
CA ALA A 468 8.63 -8.35 24.87
C ALA A 468 10.08 -7.86 24.72
#